data_AF-A0A7L9FIU1-F1
#
_entry.id   AF-A0A7L9FIU1-F1
#
_cell.length_a   1.000
_cell.length_b   1.000
_cell.length_c   1.000
_cell.angle_alpha   90.00
_cell.angle_beta   90.00
_cell.angle_gamma   90.00
#
_symmetry.space_group_name_H-M   'P 1'
#
loop_
_entity.id
_entity.type
_entity.pdbx_description
1 polymer ?
#
loop_
_entity_poly.entity_id
_entity_poly.type
_entity_poly.pdbx_seq_one_letter_code
_entity_poly.pdbx_strand_id
1 'polypeptide(L)'
;MSHSQWPARKELKEELVRQHLQIEENVVQYLENVLSEYREKPGAYAQYMDRLIARVENLLLPHNTWEEEKVFPLFTGHPLIEALVSQHREIFGLLSTAKQEKSPTRKVQTLLDFLEILKMHSKLENERLVPMIY
;
A
#
# COMPACT_ATOMS: atom_id res chain seq x y z
N MET A 1 -12.73 28.18 13.23
CA MET A 1 -12.54 27.31 12.04
C MET A 1 -13.73 27.54 11.10
N SER A 2 -13.48 27.88 9.84
CA SER A 2 -14.54 28.21 8.87
C SER A 2 -15.37 26.98 8.52
N HIS A 3 -16.70 27.09 8.54
CA HIS A 3 -17.64 26.05 8.08
C HIS A 3 -17.45 25.66 6.60
N SER A 4 -16.68 26.42 5.82
CA SER A 4 -16.39 26.14 4.41
C SER A 4 -15.37 25.01 4.16
N GLN A 5 -14.63 24.56 5.18
CA GLN A 5 -13.60 23.49 5.04
C GLN A 5 -14.13 22.09 5.36
N TRP A 6 -15.31 21.98 5.95
CA TRP A 6 -15.91 20.72 6.40
C TRP A 6 -16.37 19.81 5.25
N PRO A 7 -17.06 20.30 4.21
CA PRO A 7 -17.44 19.45 3.07
C PRO A 7 -16.23 18.81 2.39
N ALA A 8 -15.15 19.56 2.22
CA ALA A 8 -13.91 19.08 1.57
C ALA A 8 -13.20 17.98 2.37
N ARG A 9 -13.20 18.05 3.71
CA ARG A 9 -12.59 17.01 4.56
C ARG A 9 -13.40 15.72 4.56
N LYS A 10 -14.72 15.83 4.57
CA LYS A 10 -15.62 14.69 4.46
C LYS A 10 -15.42 13.95 3.13
N GLU A 11 -15.38 14.68 2.02
CA GLU A 11 -15.13 14.11 0.69
C GLU A 11 -13.77 13.42 0.61
N LEU A 12 -12.70 14.03 1.16
CA LEU A 12 -11.38 13.41 1.23
C LEU A 12 -11.38 12.12 2.05
N LYS A 13 -12.08 12.11 3.19
CA LYS A 13 -12.21 10.92 4.04
C LYS A 13 -12.94 9.79 3.31
N GLU A 14 -14.06 10.10 2.66
CA GLU A 14 -14.83 9.12 1.90
C GLU A 14 -14.01 8.56 0.74
N GLU A 15 -13.25 9.41 0.05
CA GLU A 15 -12.34 8.98 -1.01
C GLU A 15 -11.22 8.07 -0.48
N LEU A 16 -10.56 8.44 0.62
CA LEU A 16 -9.51 7.65 1.25
C LEU A 16 -10.02 6.25 1.62
N VAL A 17 -11.16 6.18 2.31
CA VAL A 17 -11.78 4.90 2.70
C VAL A 17 -12.13 4.06 1.47
N ARG A 18 -12.65 4.68 0.41
CA ARG A 18 -12.94 3.97 -0.85
C ARG A 18 -11.68 3.39 -1.48
N GLN A 19 -10.59 4.15 -1.52
CA GLN A 19 -9.32 3.67 -2.06
C GLN A 19 -8.72 2.54 -1.21
N HIS A 20 -8.79 2.63 0.13
CA HIS A 20 -8.37 1.55 1.02
C HIS A 20 -9.10 0.24 0.73
N LEU A 21 -10.43 0.29 0.57
CA LEU A 21 -11.21 -0.91 0.22
C LEU A 21 -10.78 -1.50 -1.12
N GLN A 22 -10.53 -0.64 -2.12
CA GLN A 22 -10.03 -1.10 -3.43
C GLN A 22 -8.64 -1.74 -3.32
N ILE A 23 -7.75 -1.22 -2.48
CA ILE A 23 -6.41 -1.79 -2.25
C ILE A 23 -6.51 -3.12 -1.52
N GLU A 24 -7.34 -3.20 -0.49
CA GLU A 24 -7.57 -4.43 0.26
C GLU A 24 -8.03 -5.56 -0.68
N GLU A 25 -9.02 -5.30 -1.52
CA GLU A 25 -9.55 -6.28 -2.47
C GLU A 25 -8.57 -6.60 -3.60
N ASN A 26 -8.01 -5.59 -4.27
CA ASN A 26 -7.27 -5.78 -5.52
C ASN A 26 -5.78 -6.05 -5.34
N VAL A 27 -5.23 -5.75 -4.16
CA VAL A 27 -3.81 -5.91 -3.85
C VAL A 27 -3.62 -6.93 -2.72
N VAL A 28 -4.16 -6.66 -1.52
CA VAL A 28 -3.88 -7.47 -0.33
C VAL A 28 -4.43 -8.89 -0.50
N GLN A 29 -5.74 -9.04 -0.70
CA GLN A 29 -6.37 -10.36 -0.84
C GLN A 29 -5.87 -11.09 -2.08
N TYR A 30 -5.65 -10.38 -3.19
CA TYR A 30 -5.10 -10.97 -4.40
C TYR A 30 -3.69 -11.53 -4.16
N LEU A 31 -2.82 -10.77 -3.49
CA LEU A 31 -1.46 -11.22 -3.16
C LEU A 31 -1.46 -12.39 -2.18
N GLU A 32 -2.30 -12.37 -1.15
CA GLU A 32 -2.45 -13.50 -0.22
C GLU A 32 -2.76 -14.80 -0.97
N ASN A 33 -3.72 -14.74 -1.90
CA ASN A 33 -4.10 -15.90 -2.68
C ASN A 33 -2.96 -16.39 -3.57
N VAL A 34 -2.35 -15.52 -4.38
CA VAL A 34 -1.33 -15.96 -5.34
C VAL A 34 0.00 -16.33 -4.69
N LEU A 35 0.42 -15.62 -3.64
CA LEU A 35 1.68 -15.90 -2.96
C LEU A 35 1.63 -17.21 -2.19
N SER A 36 0.45 -17.63 -1.72
CA SER A 36 0.27 -18.96 -1.13
C SER A 36 0.64 -20.07 -2.12
N GLU A 37 0.16 -19.98 -3.36
CA GLU A 37 0.50 -20.94 -4.43
C GLU A 37 1.97 -20.84 -4.86
N TYR A 38 2.49 -19.62 -4.98
CA TYR A 38 3.86 -19.39 -5.46
C TYR A 38 4.88 -19.90 -4.46
N ARG A 39 4.57 -19.85 -3.17
CA ARG A 39 5.42 -20.39 -2.11
C ARG A 39 5.63 -21.90 -2.24
N GLU A 40 4.62 -22.64 -2.65
CA GLU A 40 4.73 -24.09 -2.82
C GLU A 40 5.55 -24.47 -4.05
N LYS A 41 5.43 -23.70 -5.14
CA LYS A 41 6.07 -24.00 -6.43
C LYS A 41 6.70 -22.76 -7.09
N PRO A 42 7.69 -22.11 -6.46
CA PRO A 42 8.19 -20.81 -6.91
C PRO A 42 8.76 -20.82 -8.33
N GLY A 43 9.37 -21.94 -8.75
CA GLY A 43 9.89 -22.09 -10.11
C GLY A 43 8.80 -22.14 -11.20
N ALA A 44 7.61 -22.70 -10.90
CA ALA A 44 6.52 -22.81 -11.87
C ALA A 44 5.90 -21.45 -12.21
N TYR A 45 6.00 -20.49 -11.28
CA TYR A 45 5.37 -19.18 -11.41
C TYR A 45 6.36 -18.04 -11.67
N ALA A 46 7.66 -18.32 -11.79
CA ALA A 46 8.71 -17.31 -11.95
C ALA A 46 8.41 -16.31 -13.10
N GLN A 47 7.89 -16.80 -14.22
CA GLN A 47 7.53 -15.98 -15.39
C GLN A 47 6.37 -14.99 -15.15
N TYR A 48 5.55 -15.20 -14.11
CA TYR A 48 4.39 -14.35 -13.81
C TYR A 48 4.69 -13.30 -12.74
N MET A 49 5.75 -13.49 -11.94
CA MET A 49 6.06 -12.64 -10.79
C MET A 49 6.33 -11.18 -11.19
N ASP A 50 7.02 -10.94 -12.29
CA ASP A 50 7.31 -9.56 -12.73
C ASP A 50 6.04 -8.83 -13.18
N ARG A 51 5.09 -9.55 -13.80
CA ARG A 51 3.77 -8.99 -14.16
C ARG A 51 2.94 -8.70 -12.92
N LEU A 52 2.99 -9.58 -11.92
CA LEU A 52 2.36 -9.39 -10.62
C LEU A 52 2.89 -8.11 -9.95
N ILE A 53 4.21 -7.98 -9.84
CA ILE A 53 4.87 -6.80 -9.25
C ILE A 53 4.43 -5.53 -9.98
N ALA A 54 4.49 -5.50 -11.32
CA ALA A 54 4.08 -4.33 -12.09
C ALA A 54 2.61 -3.96 -11.88
N ARG A 55 1.71 -4.95 -11.75
CA ARG A 55 0.29 -4.70 -11.44
C ARG A 55 0.12 -4.06 -10.07
N VAL A 56 0.82 -4.58 -9.06
CA VAL A 56 0.78 -4.05 -7.68
C VAL A 56 1.33 -2.62 -7.64
N GLU A 57 2.47 -2.36 -8.28
CA GLU A 57 3.05 -1.01 -8.42
C GLU A 57 2.04 -0.02 -9.02
N ASN A 58 1.34 -0.41 -10.09
CA ASN A 58 0.35 0.44 -10.77
C ASN A 58 -0.91 0.73 -9.94
N LEU A 59 -1.23 -0.12 -8.96
CA LEU A 59 -2.38 0.07 -8.08
C LEU A 59 -2.03 0.91 -6.85
N LEU A 60 -0.82 0.71 -6.28
CA LEU A 60 -0.40 1.41 -5.07
C LEU A 60 0.17 2.80 -5.34
N LEU A 61 1.00 2.97 -6.36
CA LEU A 61 1.69 4.26 -6.58
C LEU A 61 0.73 5.45 -6.73
N PRO A 62 -0.38 5.35 -7.48
CA PRO A 62 -1.34 6.44 -7.56
C PRO A 62 -1.99 6.78 -6.22
N HIS A 63 -2.27 5.78 -5.39
CA HIS A 63 -2.85 5.97 -4.06
C HIS A 63 -1.88 6.68 -3.12
N ASN A 64 -0.66 6.15 -2.96
CA ASN A 64 0.34 6.75 -2.08
C ASN A 64 0.67 8.20 -2.50
N THR A 65 0.75 8.46 -3.81
CA THR A 65 0.96 9.83 -4.34
C THR A 65 -0.22 10.73 -3.97
N TRP A 66 -1.45 10.23 -4.13
CA TRP A 66 -2.65 10.98 -3.77
C TRP A 66 -2.70 11.31 -2.27
N GLU A 67 -2.32 10.37 -1.40
CA GLU A 67 -2.27 10.62 0.04
C GLU A 67 -1.23 11.68 0.41
N GLU A 68 -0.02 11.55 -0.13
CA GLU A 68 1.08 12.50 0.10
C GLU A 68 0.74 13.92 -0.40
N GLU A 69 -0.04 14.03 -1.48
CA GLU A 69 -0.44 15.32 -2.05
C GLU A 69 -1.71 15.92 -1.43
N LYS A 70 -2.66 15.08 -0.97
CA LYS A 70 -4.02 15.54 -0.61
C LYS A 70 -4.36 15.34 0.85
N VAL A 71 -3.91 14.24 1.46
CA VAL A 71 -4.30 13.85 2.83
C VAL A 71 -3.24 14.27 3.84
N PHE A 72 -1.99 13.84 3.63
CA PHE A 72 -0.89 14.08 4.57
C PHE A 72 -0.62 15.56 4.86
N PRO A 73 -0.76 16.51 3.90
CA PRO A 73 -0.59 17.94 4.18
C PRO A 73 -1.54 18.48 5.26
N LEU A 74 -2.69 17.84 5.49
CA LEU A 74 -3.64 18.21 6.56
C LEU A 74 -3.08 18.03 7.97
N PHE A 75 -2.01 17.23 8.11
CA PHE A 75 -1.40 16.84 9.38
C PHE A 75 0.10 17.15 9.42
N THR A 76 0.53 18.21 8.73
CA THR A 76 1.93 18.63 8.66
C THR A 76 2.58 18.70 10.05
N GLY A 77 3.73 18.03 10.21
CA GLY A 77 4.48 17.96 11.48
C GLY A 77 3.98 16.91 12.47
N HIS A 78 2.97 16.12 12.13
CA HIS A 78 2.50 15.03 12.98
C HIS A 78 3.39 13.77 12.82
N PRO A 79 3.91 13.16 13.90
CA PRO A 79 4.83 12.01 13.82
C PRO A 79 4.28 10.81 13.04
N LEU A 80 2.95 10.62 13.07
CA LEU A 80 2.28 9.59 12.27
C LEU A 80 2.56 9.74 10.77
N ILE A 81 2.55 10.97 10.23
CA ILE A 81 2.75 11.19 8.79
C ILE A 81 4.18 10.86 8.39
N GLU A 82 5.16 11.22 9.20
CA GLU A 82 6.56 10.86 8.95
C GLU A 82 6.74 9.34 8.92
N ALA A 83 6.08 8.62 9.83
CA ALA A 83 6.07 7.16 9.85
C ALA A 83 5.39 6.57 8.60
N LEU A 84 4.24 7.08 8.19
CA LEU A 84 3.51 6.62 6.99
C LEU A 84 4.31 6.85 5.71
N VAL A 85 4.92 8.03 5.55
CA VAL A 85 5.82 8.32 4.42
C VAL A 85 7.04 7.41 4.42
N SER A 86 7.59 7.07 5.59
CA SER A 86 8.66 6.10 5.69
C SER A 86 8.20 4.70 5.25
N GLN A 87 6.99 4.30 5.64
CA GLN A 87 6.40 3.02 5.21
C GLN A 87 6.15 2.98 3.70
N HIS A 88 5.71 4.08 3.07
CA HIS A 88 5.60 4.16 1.61
C HIS A 88 6.93 3.82 0.93
N ARG A 89 8.02 4.44 1.41
CA ARG A 89 9.37 4.19 0.87
C ARG A 89 9.79 2.73 1.06
N GLU A 90 9.48 2.14 2.20
CA GLU A 90 9.78 0.73 2.49
C GLU A 90 9.00 -0.21 1.56
N ILE A 91 7.69 0.02 1.39
CA ILE A 91 6.80 -0.73 0.49
C ILE A 91 7.35 -0.71 -0.95
N PHE A 92 7.70 0.46 -1.49
CA PHE A 92 8.27 0.56 -2.84
C PHE A 92 9.71 0.01 -2.91
N GLY A 93 10.48 0.11 -1.84
CA GLY A 93 11.80 -0.50 -1.73
C GLY A 93 11.74 -2.02 -1.85
N LEU A 94 10.75 -2.66 -1.21
CA LEU A 94 10.52 -4.10 -1.29
C LEU A 94 10.04 -4.52 -2.69
N LEU A 95 9.13 -3.77 -3.32
CA LEU A 95 8.73 -4.03 -4.71
C LEU A 95 9.91 -3.93 -5.68
N SER A 96 10.74 -2.89 -5.56
CA SER A 96 11.95 -2.74 -6.37
C SER A 96 12.95 -3.88 -6.12
N THR A 97 13.12 -4.30 -4.87
CA THR A 97 13.98 -5.44 -4.52
C THR A 97 13.47 -6.73 -5.14
N ALA A 98 12.16 -7.02 -5.02
CA ALA A 98 11.54 -8.18 -5.64
C ALA A 98 11.67 -8.17 -7.16
N LYS A 99 11.57 -7.00 -7.80
CA LYS A 99 11.74 -6.85 -9.25
C LYS A 99 13.13 -7.24 -9.73
N GLN A 100 14.16 -6.87 -8.97
CA GLN A 100 15.57 -7.12 -9.31
C GLN A 100 16.07 -8.51 -8.89
N GLU A 101 15.38 -9.17 -7.95
CA GLU A 101 15.74 -10.50 -7.47
C GLU A 101 15.60 -11.55 -8.58
N LYS A 102 16.62 -12.39 -8.73
CA LYS A 102 16.70 -13.44 -9.76
C LYS A 102 16.27 -14.80 -9.23
N SER A 103 16.42 -15.03 -7.92
CA SER A 103 15.97 -16.25 -7.26
C SER A 103 14.45 -16.22 -7.08
N PRO A 104 13.67 -17.13 -7.69
CA PRO A 104 12.23 -17.17 -7.52
C PRO A 104 11.81 -17.32 -6.04
N THR A 105 12.55 -18.12 -5.27
CA THR A 105 12.27 -18.31 -3.83
C THR A 105 12.47 -17.02 -3.04
N ARG A 106 13.58 -16.29 -3.28
CA ARG A 106 13.82 -15.01 -2.59
C ARG A 106 12.83 -13.94 -3.04
N LYS A 107 12.48 -13.91 -4.33
CA LYS A 107 11.47 -13.00 -4.86
C LYS A 107 10.12 -13.19 -4.16
N VAL A 108 9.67 -14.45 -4.00
CA VAL A 108 8.45 -14.76 -3.24
C VAL A 108 8.58 -14.32 -1.79
N GLN A 109 9.72 -14.57 -1.13
CA GLN A 109 9.91 -14.12 0.25
C GLN A 109 9.82 -12.60 0.37
N THR A 110 10.48 -11.84 -0.50
CA THR A 110 10.39 -10.37 -0.51
C THR A 110 8.96 -9.88 -0.74
N LEU A 111 8.17 -10.59 -1.55
CA LEU A 111 6.74 -10.27 -1.76
C LEU A 111 5.88 -10.59 -0.54
N LEU A 112 6.23 -11.61 0.25
CA LEU A 112 5.55 -11.89 1.53
C LEU A 112 5.89 -10.82 2.57
N ASP A 113 7.15 -10.41 2.67
CA ASP A 113 7.59 -9.33 3.57
C ASP A 113 6.88 -8.01 3.18
N PHE A 114 6.82 -7.70 1.88
CA PHE A 114 6.04 -6.59 1.32
C PHE A 114 4.58 -6.62 1.77
N LEU A 115 3.92 -7.78 1.66
CA LEU A 115 2.51 -7.94 2.01
C LEU A 115 2.28 -7.72 3.51
N GLU A 116 3.19 -8.17 4.36
CA GLU A 116 3.13 -7.92 5.80
C GLU A 116 3.21 -6.42 6.12
N ILE A 117 4.19 -5.71 5.53
CA ILE A 117 4.31 -4.25 5.70
C ILE A 117 3.07 -3.52 5.20
N LEU A 118 2.55 -3.88 4.02
CA LEU A 118 1.36 -3.26 3.44
C LEU A 118 0.14 -3.42 4.35
N LYS A 119 -0.07 -4.60 4.94
CA LYS A 119 -1.17 -4.86 5.88
C LYS A 119 -1.04 -4.04 7.16
N MET A 120 0.18 -3.93 7.70
CA MET A 120 0.42 -3.08 8.87
C MET A 120 0.18 -1.61 8.59
N HIS A 121 0.61 -1.14 7.41
CA HIS A 121 0.41 0.22 6.94
C HIS A 121 -1.08 0.55 6.77
N SER A 122 -1.82 -0.27 6.00
CA SER A 122 -3.28 -0.13 5.82
C SER A 122 -4.03 -0.12 7.16
N LYS A 123 -3.66 -1.01 8.09
CA LYS A 123 -4.25 -1.02 9.43
C LYS A 123 -3.99 0.29 10.17
N LEU A 124 -2.75 0.79 10.13
CA LEU A 124 -2.37 2.03 10.80
C LEU A 124 -3.16 3.22 10.26
N GLU A 125 -3.34 3.32 8.95
CA GLU A 125 -4.11 4.40 8.33
C GLU A 125 -5.60 4.32 8.69
N ASN A 126 -6.20 3.13 8.59
CA ASN A 126 -7.60 2.94 8.91
C ASN A 126 -7.93 3.17 10.40
N GLU A 127 -7.05 2.76 11.31
CA GLU A 127 -7.26 2.88 12.76
C GLU A 127 -6.84 4.24 13.32
N ARG A 128 -5.95 4.98 12.64
CA ARG A 128 -5.36 6.22 13.18
C ARG A 128 -5.58 7.42 12.27
N LEU A 129 -5.22 7.34 10.99
CA LEU A 129 -5.29 8.47 10.07
C LEU A 129 -6.75 8.81 9.69
N VAL A 130 -7.53 7.83 9.24
CA VAL A 130 -8.93 8.02 8.82
C VAL A 130 -9.79 8.68 9.91
N PRO A 131 -9.71 8.27 11.20
CA PRO A 131 -10.42 8.97 12.27
C PRO A 131 -10.01 10.43 12.47
N MET A 132 -8.77 10.79 12.17
CA MET A 132 -8.25 12.16 12.37
C MET A 132 -8.72 13.17 11.31
N ILE A 133 -9.27 12.72 10.17
CA ILE A 133 -9.61 13.62 9.05
C ILE A 133 -10.81 14.54 9.34
N TYR A 134 -11.71 14.16 10.25
CA TYR A 134 -12.93 14.87 10.70
C TYR A 134 -13.63 15.74 9.64
#